data_AF-A0AAE0E8N6-F1
#
_entry.id   AF-A0AAE0E8N6-F1
#
_cell.length_a   1.000
_cell.length_b   1.000
_cell.length_c   1.000
_cell.angle_alpha   90.00
_cell.angle_beta   90.00
_cell.angle_gamma   90.00
#
_symmetry.space_group_name_H-M   'P 1'
#
loop_
_entity.id
_entity.type
_entity.pdbx_description
1 polymer ?
#
loop_
_entity_poly.entity_id
_entity_poly.type
_entity_poly.pdbx_seq_one_letter_code
_entity_poly.pdbx_strand_id
1 'polypeptide(L)'
;MMQYLEKIKSLPDGLSAAGAPLDDLDLIAYTLRGLPSEYDSFGTSIRVCAEPIDPDALHGLLSNAEIELQQREALAPPDSTSYLQAFHTSVSPKPNNYSYSYTSPNQNHSFSKPPLIPTQPSTTSH
;
A
#
# COMPACT_ATOMS: atom_id res chain seq x y z
N MET A 1 -2.34 20.71 -12.90
CA MET A 1 -3.09 21.48 -11.89
C MET A 1 -2.52 22.90 -11.70
N MET A 2 -1.25 23.15 -12.06
CA MET A 2 -0.62 24.48 -12.26
C MET A 2 -1.53 25.65 -12.72
N GLN A 3 -2.22 25.54 -13.86
CA GLN A 3 -3.06 26.64 -14.38
C GLN A 3 -4.21 27.03 -13.44
N TYR A 4 -4.75 26.06 -12.68
CA TYR A 4 -5.78 26.33 -11.69
C TYR A 4 -5.19 27.11 -10.50
N LEU A 5 -4.00 26.72 -10.03
CA LEU A 5 -3.30 27.42 -8.95
C LEU A 5 -2.98 28.87 -9.34
N GLU A 6 -2.49 29.12 -10.55
CA GLU A 6 -2.22 30.49 -11.02
C GLU A 6 -3.50 31.35 -11.07
N LYS A 7 -4.62 30.77 -11.48
CA LYS A 7 -5.92 31.43 -11.48
C LYS A 7 -6.38 31.78 -10.06
N ILE A 8 -6.28 30.84 -9.13
CA ILE A 8 -6.66 31.05 -7.73
C ILE A 8 -5.81 32.15 -7.10
N LYS A 9 -4.50 32.18 -7.40
CA LYS A 9 -3.57 33.18 -6.88
C LYS A 9 -3.86 34.61 -7.36
N SER A 10 -4.33 34.77 -8.59
CA SER A 10 -4.65 36.09 -9.18
C SER A 10 -6.10 36.54 -8.98
N LEU A 11 -6.98 35.64 -8.53
CA LEU A 11 -8.39 35.91 -8.24
C LEU A 11 -8.60 37.01 -7.16
N PRO A 12 -7.95 36.95 -5.97
CA PRO A 12 -8.17 37.95 -4.93
C PRO A 12 -7.73 39.35 -5.37
N ASP A 13 -6.61 39.48 -6.10
CA ASP A 13 -6.14 40.76 -6.65
C ASP A 13 -7.16 41.36 -7.63
N GLY A 14 -7.71 40.53 -8.53
CA GLY A 14 -8.73 40.98 -9.50
C GLY A 14 -10.03 41.45 -8.84
N LEU A 15 -10.46 40.74 -7.80
CA LEU A 15 -11.66 41.08 -7.03
C LEU A 15 -11.45 42.33 -6.16
N SER A 16 -10.27 42.47 -5.55
CA SER A 16 -9.87 43.68 -4.83
C SER A 16 -9.84 44.90 -5.74
N ALA A 17 -9.29 44.78 -6.95
CA ALA A 17 -9.29 45.85 -7.95
C ALA A 17 -10.70 46.25 -8.43
N ALA A 18 -11.66 45.31 -8.40
CA ALA A 18 -13.06 45.56 -8.70
C ALA A 18 -13.86 46.16 -7.52
N GLY A 19 -13.22 46.38 -6.36
CA GLY A 19 -13.84 46.92 -5.16
C GLY A 19 -14.62 45.89 -4.31
N ALA A 20 -14.42 44.60 -4.58
CA ALA A 20 -15.04 43.50 -3.86
C ALA A 20 -13.96 42.52 -3.34
N PRO A 21 -13.15 42.91 -2.35
CA PRO A 21 -12.09 42.05 -1.83
C PRO A 21 -12.66 40.73 -1.31
N LEU A 22 -11.93 39.65 -1.55
CA LEU A 22 -12.30 38.32 -1.11
C LEU A 22 -11.61 38.03 0.22
N ASP A 23 -12.34 37.43 1.17
CA ASP A 23 -11.78 36.98 2.44
C ASP A 23 -10.93 35.71 2.24
N ASP A 24 -9.92 35.54 3.09
CA ASP A 24 -9.00 34.40 2.99
C ASP A 24 -9.74 33.06 3.16
N LEU A 25 -10.72 33.01 4.08
CA LEU A 25 -11.52 31.81 4.31
C LEU A 25 -12.35 31.45 3.07
N ASP A 26 -12.93 32.47 2.42
CA ASP A 26 -13.72 32.29 1.19
C ASP A 26 -12.83 31.84 0.03
N LEU A 27 -11.61 32.38 -0.08
CA LEU A 27 -10.63 31.96 -1.08
C LEU A 27 -10.23 30.49 -0.87
N ILE A 28 -9.97 30.08 0.37
CA ILE A 28 -9.63 28.68 0.71
C ILE A 28 -10.81 27.76 0.41
N ALA A 29 -12.01 28.11 0.85
CA ALA A 29 -13.22 27.32 0.61
C ALA A 29 -13.51 27.18 -0.89
N TYR A 30 -13.38 28.28 -1.66
CA TYR A 30 -13.52 28.26 -3.10
C TYR A 30 -12.48 27.36 -3.77
N THR A 31 -11.21 27.46 -3.33
CA THR A 31 -10.11 26.64 -3.83
C THR A 31 -10.38 25.16 -3.62
N LEU A 32 -10.73 24.76 -2.38
CA LEU A 32 -11.00 23.37 -2.01
C LEU A 32 -12.24 22.79 -2.73
N ARG A 33 -13.24 23.62 -3.04
CA ARG A 33 -14.44 23.19 -3.77
C ARG A 33 -14.19 22.98 -5.27
N GLY A 34 -13.22 23.69 -5.84
CA GLY A 34 -12.85 23.56 -7.25
C GLY A 34 -11.83 22.46 -7.55
N LEU A 35 -11.36 21.72 -6.53
CA LEU A 35 -10.42 20.62 -6.71
C LEU A 35 -11.08 19.37 -7.33
N PRO A 36 -10.38 18.62 -8.18
CA PRO A 36 -10.84 17.33 -8.66
C PRO A 36 -10.82 16.27 -7.55
N SER A 37 -11.57 15.17 -7.74
CA SER A 37 -11.76 14.11 -6.73
C SER A 37 -10.45 13.43 -6.28
N GLU A 38 -9.40 13.51 -7.09
CA GLU A 38 -8.07 12.97 -6.76
C GLU A 38 -7.45 13.65 -5.53
N TYR A 39 -7.89 14.87 -5.21
CA TYR A 39 -7.45 15.67 -4.07
C TYR A 39 -8.42 15.59 -2.88
N ASP A 40 -9.40 14.67 -2.87
CA ASP A 40 -10.41 14.63 -1.81
C ASP A 40 -9.80 14.32 -0.42
N SER A 41 -8.76 13.48 -0.38
CA SER A 41 -7.99 13.23 0.85
C SER A 41 -7.28 14.50 1.35
N PHE A 42 -6.76 15.30 0.42
CA PHE A 42 -6.13 16.58 0.74
C PHE A 42 -7.16 17.57 1.28
N GLY A 43 -8.28 17.75 0.57
CA GLY A 43 -9.35 18.66 1.00
C GLY A 43 -9.94 18.26 2.36
N THR A 44 -10.08 16.97 2.63
CA THR A 44 -10.50 16.47 3.95
C THR A 44 -9.48 16.81 5.03
N SER A 45 -8.18 16.60 4.77
CA SER A 45 -7.11 16.92 5.72
C SER A 45 -7.11 18.41 6.09
N ILE A 46 -7.27 19.30 5.11
CA ILE A 46 -7.37 20.75 5.36
C ILE A 46 -8.62 21.10 6.17
N ARG A 47 -9.78 20.48 5.89
CA ARG A 47 -11.04 20.74 6.63
C ARG A 47 -11.00 20.29 8.09
N VAL A 48 -10.24 19.24 8.39
CA VAL A 48 -10.10 18.69 9.76
C VAL A 48 -8.98 19.40 10.53
N CYS A 49 -8.12 20.17 9.85
CA CYS A 49 -7.11 20.98 10.49
C CYS A 49 -7.76 22.01 11.44
N ALA A 50 -7.35 22.00 12.70
CA ALA A 50 -7.88 22.90 13.71
C ALA A 50 -7.32 24.33 13.60
N GLU A 51 -6.18 24.48 12.94
CA GLU A 51 -5.50 25.76 12.76
C GLU A 51 -5.94 26.40 11.44
N PRO A 52 -6.27 27.72 11.44
CA PRO A 52 -6.55 28.44 10.21
C PRO A 52 -5.32 28.40 9.31
N ILE A 53 -5.52 28.06 8.05
CA ILE A 53 -4.46 28.03 7.04
C ILE A 53 -4.47 29.35 6.27
N ASP A 54 -3.30 29.90 5.98
CA ASP A 54 -3.18 31.04 5.07
C ASP A 54 -3.30 30.59 3.60
N PRO A 55 -3.87 31.42 2.71
CA PRO A 55 -4.00 31.08 1.30
C PRO A 55 -2.65 30.82 0.61
N ASP A 56 -1.59 31.55 0.98
CA ASP A 56 -0.23 31.27 0.49
C ASP A 56 0.31 29.92 0.98
N ALA A 57 0.02 29.53 2.23
CA ALA A 57 0.40 28.21 2.75
C ALA A 57 -0.35 27.09 2.03
N LEU A 58 -1.64 27.29 1.74
CA LEU A 58 -2.45 26.37 0.96
C LEU A 58 -1.85 26.11 -0.43
N HIS A 59 -1.30 27.12 -1.10
CA HIS A 59 -0.61 26.95 -2.38
C HIS A 59 0.59 26.01 -2.31
N GLY A 60 1.42 26.14 -1.27
CA GLY A 60 2.56 25.25 -1.04
C GLY A 60 2.11 23.82 -0.78
N LEU A 61 1.08 23.64 0.06
CA LEU A 61 0.50 22.34 0.36
C LEU A 61 -0.13 21.68 -0.89
N LEU A 62 -0.83 22.44 -1.72
CA LEU A 62 -1.41 21.94 -2.98
C LEU A 62 -0.32 21.50 -3.97
N SER A 63 0.79 22.23 -4.04
CA SER A 63 1.93 21.84 -4.89
C SER A 63 2.54 20.52 -4.43
N ASN A 64 2.67 20.32 -3.11
CA ASN A 64 3.14 19.04 -2.56
C ASN A 64 2.14 17.91 -2.85
N ALA A 65 0.83 18.17 -2.72
CA ALA A 65 -0.20 17.20 -3.04
C ALA A 65 -0.17 16.78 -4.53
N GLU A 66 0.09 17.71 -5.47
CA GLU A 66 0.25 17.38 -6.91
C GLU A 66 1.46 16.46 -7.14
N ILE A 67 2.57 16.68 -6.43
CA ILE A 67 3.76 15.81 -6.48
C ILE A 67 3.45 14.42 -5.92
N GLU A 68 2.79 14.34 -4.77
CA GLU A 68 2.41 13.06 -4.14
C GLU A 68 1.44 12.25 -5.02
N LEU A 69 0.49 12.92 -5.67
CA LEU A 69 -0.45 12.30 -6.59
C LEU A 69 0.29 11.71 -7.79
N GLN A 70 1.18 12.49 -8.42
CA GLN A 70 1.98 12.04 -9.55
C GLN A 70 2.87 10.83 -9.18
N GLN A 71 3.45 10.83 -7.98
CA GLN A 71 4.22 9.68 -7.49
C GLN A 71 3.36 8.44 -7.30
N ARG A 72 2.14 8.60 -6.77
CA ARG A 72 1.20 7.49 -6.59
C ARG A 72 0.79 6.89 -7.93
N GLU A 73 0.54 7.72 -8.94
CA GLU A 73 0.23 7.26 -10.29
C GLU A 73 1.43 6.55 -10.94
N ALA A 74 2.65 7.04 -10.74
CA ALA A 74 3.86 6.38 -11.23
C ALA A 74 4.13 5.03 -10.56
N LEU A 75 3.66 4.85 -9.32
CA LEU A 75 3.76 3.60 -8.56
C LEU A 75 2.57 2.67 -8.79
N ALA A 76 1.48 3.14 -9.41
CA ALA A 76 0.36 2.30 -9.77
C ALA A 76 0.81 1.36 -10.91
N PRO A 77 0.86 0.04 -10.68
CA PRO A 77 1.25 -0.88 -11.74
C PRO A 77 0.22 -0.81 -12.88
N PRO A 78 0.63 -0.76 -14.15
CA PRO A 78 -0.29 -0.91 -15.27
C PRO A 78 -0.94 -2.30 -15.13
N ASP A 79 -2.25 -2.32 -14.89
CA ASP A 79 -3.11 -3.49 -14.96
C ASP A 79 -2.49 -4.80 -14.45
N SER A 80 -2.30 -4.89 -13.13
CA SER A 80 -2.06 -6.19 -12.50
C SER A 80 -3.35 -7.01 -12.47
N THR A 81 -3.75 -7.55 -13.62
CA THR A 81 -4.38 -8.87 -13.70
C THR A 81 -3.40 -9.99 -13.29
N SER A 82 -2.16 -9.63 -12.94
CA SER A 82 -1.11 -10.49 -12.38
C SER A 82 -1.36 -10.88 -10.91
N TYR A 83 -2.61 -11.16 -10.52
CA TYR A 83 -2.85 -12.00 -9.36
C TYR A 83 -2.56 -13.44 -9.81
N LEU A 84 -1.61 -14.13 -9.17
CA LEU A 84 -1.18 -15.52 -9.39
C LEU A 84 0.14 -15.73 -10.17
N GLN A 85 1.25 -15.16 -9.71
CA GLN A 85 2.53 -15.85 -9.90
C GLN A 85 3.48 -15.68 -8.72
N ALA A 86 3.17 -16.38 -7.63
CA ALA A 86 4.11 -16.66 -6.56
C ALA A 86 4.21 -18.18 -6.39
N PHE A 87 4.91 -18.87 -7.30
CA PHE A 87 5.30 -20.27 -7.06
C PHE A 87 6.68 -20.64 -7.62
N HIS A 88 7.37 -21.42 -6.78
CA HIS A 88 8.55 -22.28 -7.00
C HIS A 88 9.93 -21.63 -6.91
N THR A 89 10.49 -21.63 -5.69
CA THR A 89 11.94 -21.67 -5.46
C THR A 89 12.53 -22.88 -6.17
N SER A 90 13.27 -22.67 -7.26
CA SER A 90 14.06 -23.71 -7.92
C SER A 90 15.34 -23.96 -7.11
N VAL A 91 15.24 -24.74 -6.03
CA VAL A 91 16.39 -25.48 -5.51
C VAL A 91 16.30 -26.86 -6.17
N SER A 92 17.03 -27.04 -7.27
CA SER A 92 17.17 -28.34 -7.93
C SER A 92 17.88 -29.34 -7.00
N PRO A 93 17.24 -30.42 -6.54
CA PRO A 93 17.96 -31.56 -6.01
C PRO A 93 18.37 -32.41 -7.22
N LYS A 94 19.68 -32.57 -7.44
CA LYS A 94 20.22 -33.50 -8.43
C LYS A 94 19.63 -34.90 -8.19
N PRO A 95 19.11 -35.60 -9.20
CA PRO A 95 18.72 -37.00 -9.02
C PRO A 95 19.99 -37.84 -8.88
N ASN A 96 20.27 -38.31 -7.67
CA ASN A 96 21.35 -39.24 -7.39
C ASN A 96 20.92 -40.63 -7.87
N ASN A 97 21.34 -40.99 -9.08
CA ASN A 97 20.97 -42.25 -9.72
C ASN A 97 21.85 -43.39 -9.19
N TYR A 98 21.55 -43.88 -7.98
CA TYR A 98 22.04 -45.18 -7.53
C TYR A 98 20.99 -46.24 -7.86
N SER A 99 21.14 -46.84 -9.03
CA SER A 99 20.45 -48.06 -9.41
C SER A 99 20.97 -49.21 -8.54
N TYR A 100 20.19 -49.56 -7.51
CA TYR A 100 20.30 -50.87 -6.86
C TYR A 100 19.16 -51.73 -7.38
N SER A 101 19.51 -52.67 -8.26
CA SER A 101 18.64 -53.75 -8.70
C SER A 101 18.30 -54.65 -7.50
N TYR A 102 17.06 -54.61 -7.04
CA TYR A 102 16.55 -55.60 -6.10
C TYR A 102 15.88 -56.73 -6.88
N THR A 103 16.62 -57.82 -7.01
CA THR A 103 16.08 -59.16 -7.23
C THR A 103 15.11 -59.49 -6.10
N SER A 104 13.84 -59.69 -6.43
CA SER A 104 12.83 -60.18 -5.48
C SER A 104 13.17 -61.59 -4.98
N PRO A 105 13.11 -61.85 -3.66
CA PRO A 105 12.83 -63.18 -3.17
C PRO A 105 11.44 -63.22 -2.53
N ASN A 106 10.60 -64.00 -3.21
CA ASN A 106 9.57 -64.90 -2.68
C ASN A 106 9.07 -64.70 -1.23
N GLN A 107 7.77 -64.40 -1.16
CA GLN A 107 6.93 -64.41 0.04
C GLN A 107 7.03 -65.74 0.80
N ASN A 108 7.42 -65.70 2.08
CA ASN A 108 6.97 -66.70 3.04
C ASN A 108 6.63 -66.03 4.36
N HIS A 109 5.35 -66.11 4.69
CA HIS A 109 4.78 -65.65 5.95
C HIS A 109 5.42 -66.40 7.14
N SER A 110 5.94 -65.65 8.11
CA SER A 110 6.08 -66.11 9.49
C SER A 110 5.63 -65.01 10.42
N PHE A 111 4.65 -65.39 11.25
CA PHE A 111 4.00 -64.61 12.29
C PHE A 111 5.01 -64.07 13.31
N SER A 112 4.84 -62.81 13.76
CA SER A 112 4.66 -62.49 15.18
C SER A 112 4.44 -60.99 15.47
N LYS A 113 3.70 -60.80 16.57
CA LYS A 113 3.16 -59.62 17.27
C LYS A 113 4.00 -58.32 17.37
N PRO A 114 3.33 -57.19 17.75
CA PRO A 114 3.90 -55.84 17.85
C PRO A 114 4.52 -55.56 19.25
N PRO A 115 5.40 -54.56 19.36
CA PRO A 115 5.52 -53.80 20.62
C PRO A 115 5.86 -52.31 20.36
N LEU A 116 5.87 -51.36 21.30
CA LEU A 116 5.30 -51.08 22.63
C LEU A 116 5.62 -49.59 22.87
N ILE A 117 4.70 -48.85 23.48
CA ILE A 117 4.90 -47.43 23.86
C ILE A 117 5.86 -47.36 25.06
N PRO A 118 6.91 -46.52 25.04
CA PRO A 118 7.73 -46.29 26.23
C PRO A 118 7.14 -45.21 27.15
N THR A 119 7.01 -45.59 28.42
CA THR A 119 6.58 -44.86 29.62
C THR A 119 7.57 -43.78 30.10
N GLN A 120 7.03 -42.76 30.78
CA GLN A 120 7.74 -41.70 31.54
C GLN A 120 8.54 -42.22 32.75
N PRO A 121 9.38 -41.37 33.39
CA PRO A 121 9.05 -41.02 34.78
C PRO A 121 9.32 -39.54 35.20
N SER A 122 8.64 -39.17 36.29
CA SER A 122 8.52 -37.86 36.97
C SER A 122 9.56 -37.64 38.08
N THR A 123 9.88 -36.38 38.43
CA THR A 123 10.29 -35.85 39.77
C THR A 123 10.24 -34.30 39.70
N THR A 124 9.48 -33.50 40.47
CA THR A 124 9.32 -33.21 41.92
C THR A 124 10.28 -32.15 42.51
N SER A 125 9.66 -31.07 43.05
CA SER A 125 10.06 -30.08 44.09
C SER A 125 11.28 -29.16 43.83
N HIS A 126 11.28 -27.89 44.28
CA HIS A 126 10.57 -27.26 45.39
C HIS A 126 10.38 -25.74 45.16
#